data_AF-A0A1G6GKW1-F1
#
_entry.id   AF-A0A1G6GKW1-F1
#
_cell.length_a   1.000
_cell.length_b   1.000
_cell.length_c   1.000
_cell.angle_alpha   90.00
_cell.angle_beta   90.00
_cell.angle_gamma   90.00
#
_symmetry.space_group_name_H-M   'P 1'
#
loop_
_entity.id
_entity.type
_entity.pdbx_description
1 polymer ?
#
loop_
_entity_poly.entity_id
_entity_poly.type
_entity_poly.pdbx_seq_one_letter_code
_entity_poly.pdbx_strand_id
1 'polypeptide(L)'
;MSSLKSVWDSSPSPASGPLWTIPLTGHDTYDHVRLKRVFTTDGTRHEVVIVDLHKLLVCADRDDTDYVLKPVDDWHSGKVRGIREFLDPDNERVPQMPYVTICKRRAAGLAGWLGLAHEGVVAFRNGQHRARYLAWAGASWLPVEVHEREAVLLRELCGAADMGVFGSLDGGVPRF
;
A
#
# COMPACT_ATOMS: atom_id res chain seq x y z
N MET A 1 -43.56 -7.40 29.34
CA MET A 1 -42.98 -8.75 29.16
C MET A 1 -42.73 -8.97 27.68
N SER A 2 -41.50 -9.34 27.33
CA SER A 2 -41.03 -9.91 26.03
C SER A 2 -41.08 -8.98 24.81
N SER A 3 -39.99 -8.39 24.27
CA SER A 3 -38.71 -8.91 23.77
C SER A 3 -38.81 -9.87 22.58
N LEU A 4 -38.56 -9.37 21.36
CA LEU A 4 -37.91 -10.07 20.23
C LEU A 4 -37.12 -9.02 19.40
N LYS A 5 -35.78 -8.95 19.59
CA LYS A 5 -34.71 -9.42 18.65
C LYS A 5 -34.70 -8.64 17.32
N SER A 6 -33.95 -7.55 17.22
CA SER A 6 -32.53 -7.51 16.79
C SER A 6 -32.25 -8.27 15.49
N VAL A 7 -32.11 -7.52 14.40
CA VAL A 7 -31.24 -7.85 13.27
C VAL A 7 -30.47 -6.58 12.96
N TRP A 8 -29.34 -6.39 13.64
CA TRP A 8 -28.32 -5.47 13.14
C TRP A 8 -27.63 -6.16 11.98
N ASP A 9 -27.93 -5.68 10.78
CA ASP A 9 -27.15 -5.94 9.59
C ASP A 9 -25.76 -5.32 9.81
N SER A 10 -24.85 -6.13 10.36
CA SER A 10 -23.47 -5.75 10.63
C SER A 10 -22.67 -5.94 9.36
N SER A 11 -22.86 -5.04 8.39
CA SER A 11 -21.88 -4.85 7.33
C SER A 11 -20.62 -4.21 7.95
N PRO A 12 -19.40 -4.72 7.68
CA PRO A 12 -18.19 -4.18 8.28
C PRO A 12 -18.00 -2.73 7.82
N SER A 13 -17.90 -1.80 8.76
CA SER A 13 -17.50 -0.42 8.46
C SER A 13 -16.04 -0.41 8.02
N PRO A 14 -15.71 -0.03 6.76
CA PRO A 14 -14.37 0.45 6.48
C PRO A 14 -14.28 1.83 7.14
N ALA A 15 -13.12 2.20 7.68
CA ALA A 15 -12.87 3.57 8.12
C ALA A 15 -13.33 4.58 7.03
N SER A 16 -14.33 5.40 7.38
CA SER A 16 -15.11 6.22 6.44
C SER A 16 -14.38 7.50 6.00
N GLY A 17 -13.49 7.36 5.02
CA GLY A 17 -13.02 8.44 4.16
C GLY A 17 -12.49 7.88 2.83
N PRO A 18 -12.65 8.56 1.67
CA PRO A 18 -12.10 8.08 0.39
C PRO A 18 -10.57 8.17 0.31
N LEU A 19 -9.93 8.76 1.33
CA LEU A 19 -8.52 9.09 1.39
C LEU A 19 -7.85 8.34 2.54
N TRP A 20 -6.62 7.89 2.27
CA TRP A 20 -5.74 7.23 3.21
C TRP A 20 -4.58 8.15 3.54
N THR A 21 -4.31 8.32 4.83
CA THR A 21 -3.19 9.13 5.32
C THR A 21 -2.03 8.21 5.71
N ILE A 22 -0.89 8.39 5.06
CA ILE A 22 0.31 7.56 5.26
C ILE A 22 1.36 8.44 5.94
N PRO A 23 1.80 8.10 7.16
CA PRO A 23 2.81 8.88 7.87
C PRO A 23 4.21 8.69 7.25
N LEU A 24 5.00 9.77 7.26
CA LEU A 24 6.38 9.83 6.82
C LEU A 24 7.28 10.25 7.98
N THR A 25 8.12 9.33 8.44
CA THR A 25 9.00 9.58 9.60
C THR A 25 10.35 10.21 9.21
N GLY A 26 10.72 10.18 7.93
CA GLY A 26 12.01 10.65 7.42
C GLY A 26 11.89 11.76 6.39
N HIS A 27 10.82 12.53 6.40
CA HIS A 27 10.54 13.54 5.37
C HIS A 27 10.46 14.95 5.96
N ASP A 28 11.36 15.83 5.52
CA ASP A 28 11.56 17.15 6.16
C ASP A 28 10.45 18.17 5.85
N THR A 29 9.74 18.02 4.73
CA THR A 29 8.79 19.04 4.26
C THR A 29 7.35 18.82 4.78
N TYR A 30 6.98 17.57 5.00
CA TYR A 30 5.65 17.17 5.48
C TYR A 30 5.74 15.79 6.11
N ASP A 31 4.89 15.53 7.10
CA ASP A 31 4.90 14.32 7.93
C ASP A 31 3.93 13.23 7.46
N HIS A 32 3.17 13.49 6.39
CA HIS A 32 2.24 12.51 5.82
C HIS A 32 1.95 12.78 4.33
N VAL A 33 1.41 11.78 3.66
CA VAL A 33 0.80 11.91 2.33
C VAL A 33 -0.63 11.39 2.35
N ARG A 34 -1.43 11.83 1.38
CA ARG A 34 -2.80 11.36 1.17
C ARG A 34 -2.89 10.55 -0.12
N LEU A 35 -3.50 9.38 -0.07
CA LEU A 35 -3.76 8.53 -1.23
C LEU A 35 -5.24 8.23 -1.39
N LYS A 36 -5.72 8.14 -2.63
CA LYS A 36 -7.09 7.71 -2.94
C LYS A 36 -7.11 6.43 -3.74
N ARG A 37 -8.23 5.71 -3.70
CA ARG A 37 -8.45 4.53 -4.54
C ARG A 37 -8.41 4.89 -6.03
N VAL A 38 -7.88 3.98 -6.82
CA VAL A 38 -7.96 3.87 -8.27
C VAL A 38 -9.33 3.32 -8.67
N PHE A 39 -9.77 2.24 -8.03
CA PHE A 39 -11.00 1.53 -8.39
C PHE A 39 -12.12 1.87 -7.40
N THR A 40 -13.04 2.74 -7.84
CA THR A 40 -14.16 3.24 -7.01
C THR A 40 -15.54 2.90 -7.56
N THR A 41 -15.61 2.30 -8.75
CA THR A 41 -16.88 1.94 -9.41
C THR A 41 -17.32 0.56 -8.96
N ASP A 42 -18.64 0.38 -8.80
CA ASP A 42 -19.25 -0.90 -8.52
C ASP A 42 -18.88 -1.96 -9.58
N GLY A 43 -18.65 -3.19 -9.12
CA GLY A 43 -18.25 -4.32 -10.00
C GLY A 43 -16.74 -4.42 -10.26
N THR A 44 -15.93 -3.47 -9.78
CA THR A 44 -14.46 -3.65 -9.76
C THR A 44 -14.07 -4.74 -8.78
N ARG A 45 -13.32 -5.75 -9.24
CA ARG A 45 -12.85 -6.89 -8.44
C ARG A 45 -11.51 -6.60 -7.80
N HIS A 46 -11.36 -5.40 -7.24
CA HIS A 46 -10.11 -4.92 -6.65
C HIS A 46 -10.32 -4.57 -5.18
N GLU A 47 -9.40 -5.04 -4.36
CA GLU A 47 -9.37 -4.82 -2.92
C GLU A 47 -8.15 -3.98 -2.54
N VAL A 48 -8.28 -3.23 -1.45
CA VAL A 48 -7.14 -2.56 -0.81
C VAL A 48 -6.51 -3.53 0.19
N VAL A 49 -5.20 -3.73 0.08
CA VAL A 49 -4.39 -4.47 1.06
C VAL A 49 -3.37 -3.52 1.66
N ILE A 50 -3.26 -3.53 2.99
CA ILE A 50 -2.21 -2.80 3.71
C ILE A 50 -0.96 -3.67 3.72
N VAL A 51 0.08 -3.20 3.06
CA VAL A 51 1.34 -3.94 2.91
C VAL A 51 2.45 -3.29 3.69
N ASP A 52 3.36 -4.11 4.19
CA ASP A 52 4.72 -3.73 4.56
C ASP A 52 5.44 -3.26 3.29
N LEU A 53 5.82 -1.99 3.27
CA LEU A 53 6.35 -1.36 2.07
C LEU A 53 7.72 -1.94 1.69
N HIS A 54 8.52 -2.33 2.67
CA HIS A 54 9.81 -2.96 2.42
C HIS A 54 9.62 -4.34 1.77
N LYS A 55 8.74 -5.20 2.31
CA LYS A 55 8.43 -6.52 1.71
C LYS A 55 7.88 -6.39 0.29
N LEU A 56 7.01 -5.39 0.05
CA LEU A 56 6.48 -5.10 -1.28
C LEU A 56 7.61 -4.79 -2.27
N LEU A 57 8.53 -3.88 -1.92
CA LEU A 57 9.64 -3.50 -2.80
C LEU A 57 10.62 -4.66 -3.04
N VAL A 58 10.89 -5.49 -2.03
CA VAL A 58 11.70 -6.71 -2.20
C VAL A 58 11.03 -7.69 -3.18
N CYS A 59 9.71 -7.86 -3.12
CA CYS A 59 9.00 -8.68 -4.11
C CYS A 59 8.99 -8.04 -5.50
N ALA A 60 8.96 -6.72 -5.58
CA ALA A 60 8.98 -6.00 -6.85
C ALA A 60 10.36 -5.98 -7.52
N ASP A 61 11.43 -5.96 -6.74
CA ASP A 61 12.80 -6.01 -7.26
C ASP A 61 13.16 -7.39 -7.85
N ARG A 62 12.30 -8.41 -7.67
CA ARG A 62 12.41 -9.73 -8.33
C ARG A 62 11.72 -9.80 -9.70
N ASP A 63 10.93 -8.80 -10.05
CA ASP A 63 10.27 -8.71 -11.36
C ASP A 63 11.34 -8.53 -12.44
N ASP A 64 11.37 -9.44 -13.41
CA ASP A 64 12.43 -9.59 -14.41
C ASP A 64 12.17 -8.77 -15.68
N THR A 65 11.30 -7.76 -15.59
CA THR A 65 10.91 -6.89 -16.71
C THR A 65 11.97 -5.83 -17.07
N ASP A 66 13.22 -5.99 -16.61
CA ASP A 66 14.36 -5.06 -16.74
C ASP A 66 14.10 -3.63 -16.21
N TYR A 67 12.96 -3.38 -15.58
CA TYR A 67 12.56 -2.07 -15.08
C TYR A 67 12.81 -1.92 -13.57
N VAL A 68 14.05 -2.18 -13.16
CA VAL A 68 14.49 -1.97 -11.77
C VAL A 68 14.83 -0.50 -11.58
N LEU A 69 14.05 0.17 -10.75
CA LEU A 69 14.33 1.55 -10.38
C LEU A 69 15.54 1.62 -9.46
N LYS A 70 16.49 2.52 -9.79
CA LYS A 70 17.60 2.86 -8.89
C LYS A 70 17.08 3.32 -7.52
N PRO A 71 17.90 3.20 -6.46
CA PRO A 71 17.66 3.89 -5.19
C PRO A 71 17.36 5.39 -5.41
N VAL A 72 16.56 5.99 -4.52
CA VAL A 72 16.12 7.38 -4.66
C VAL A 72 17.29 8.36 -4.59
N ASP A 73 18.33 8.03 -3.82
CA ASP A 73 19.55 8.84 -3.72
C ASP A 73 20.29 9.01 -5.06
N ASP A 74 20.08 8.07 -5.99
CA ASP A 74 20.65 8.12 -7.35
C ASP A 74 19.73 8.81 -8.37
N TRP A 75 18.56 9.29 -7.95
CA TRP A 75 17.64 9.97 -8.85
C TRP A 75 18.11 11.39 -9.12
N HIS A 76 17.88 11.86 -10.35
CA HIS A 76 18.08 13.28 -10.63
C HIS A 76 17.20 14.14 -9.70
N SER A 77 17.77 15.17 -9.09
CA SER A 77 17.09 16.08 -8.15
C SER A 77 15.76 16.63 -8.68
N GLY A 78 15.65 16.90 -9.99
CA GLY A 78 14.39 17.31 -10.62
C GLY A 78 13.27 16.27 -10.49
N LYS A 79 13.60 14.97 -10.56
CA LYS A 79 12.66 13.86 -10.37
C LYS A 79 12.23 13.72 -8.92
N VAL A 80 13.17 13.82 -7.98
CA VAL A 80 12.89 13.80 -6.54
C VAL A 80 11.93 14.94 -6.18
N ARG A 81 12.25 16.17 -6.64
CA ARG A 81 11.40 17.34 -6.44
C ARG A 81 10.00 17.15 -7.03
N GLY A 82 9.90 16.66 -8.27
CA GLY A 82 8.61 16.45 -8.93
C GLY A 82 7.73 15.42 -8.22
N ILE A 83 8.31 14.32 -7.70
CA ILE A 83 7.57 13.33 -6.92
C ILE A 83 7.14 13.92 -5.57
N ARG A 84 8.03 14.68 -4.90
CA ARG A 84 7.72 15.36 -3.63
C ARG A 84 6.53 16.32 -3.77
N GLU A 85 6.53 17.17 -4.79
CA GLU A 85 5.46 18.14 -5.08
C GLU A 85 4.14 17.43 -5.45
N PHE A 86 4.23 16.31 -6.18
CA PHE A 86 3.06 15.51 -6.51
C PHE A 86 2.43 14.82 -5.30
N LEU A 87 3.24 14.42 -4.33
CA LEU A 87 2.81 13.74 -3.10
C LEU A 87 2.42 14.69 -1.97
N ASP A 88 2.68 15.99 -2.13
CA ASP A 88 2.42 17.02 -1.13
C ASP A 88 0.96 16.94 -0.64
N PRO A 89 0.72 16.82 0.67
CA PRO A 89 -0.63 16.72 1.20
C PRO A 89 -1.48 17.95 0.88
N ASP A 90 -0.90 19.13 0.65
CA ASP A 90 -1.66 20.34 0.29
C ASP A 90 -1.98 20.44 -1.22
N ASN A 91 -1.48 19.49 -2.03
CA ASN A 91 -1.80 19.42 -3.45
C ASN A 91 -3.30 19.12 -3.66
N GLU A 92 -3.97 19.93 -4.50
CA GLU A 92 -5.38 19.73 -4.86
C GLU A 92 -5.63 18.34 -5.48
N ARG A 93 -4.66 17.84 -6.25
CA ARG A 93 -4.76 16.54 -6.91
C ARG A 93 -4.20 15.44 -6.01
N VAL A 94 -5.08 14.81 -5.24
CA VAL A 94 -4.70 13.65 -4.43
C VAL A 94 -4.22 12.48 -5.31
N PRO A 95 -2.99 11.97 -5.09
CA PRO A 95 -2.44 10.82 -5.80
C PRO A 95 -3.24 9.53 -5.59
N GLN A 96 -3.24 8.67 -6.60
CA GLN A 96 -3.84 7.34 -6.49
C GLN A 96 -2.90 6.34 -5.82
N MET A 97 -3.49 5.40 -5.08
CA MET A 97 -2.82 4.20 -4.57
C MET A 97 -2.08 3.46 -5.68
N PRO A 98 -0.95 2.82 -5.38
CA PRO A 98 -0.37 1.85 -6.29
C PRO A 98 -1.37 0.72 -6.58
N TYR A 99 -1.41 0.29 -7.84
CA TYR A 99 -2.08 -0.92 -8.28
C TYR A 99 -1.01 -1.94 -8.69
N VAL A 100 -1.09 -3.15 -8.15
CA VAL A 100 -0.11 -4.21 -8.40
C VAL A 100 -0.77 -5.52 -8.81
N THR A 101 0.02 -6.40 -9.40
CA THR A 101 -0.28 -7.83 -9.51
C THR A 101 0.77 -8.63 -8.77
N ILE A 102 0.41 -9.81 -8.24
CA ILE A 102 1.35 -10.69 -7.52
C ILE A 102 1.24 -12.15 -7.96
N CYS A 103 2.39 -12.83 -8.07
CA CYS A 103 2.46 -14.27 -8.32
C CYS A 103 3.60 -14.94 -7.53
N LYS A 104 3.57 -16.28 -7.46
CA LYS A 104 4.72 -17.09 -7.01
C LYS A 104 5.49 -17.57 -8.24
N ARG A 105 6.80 -17.37 -8.27
CA ARG A 105 7.72 -17.95 -9.26
C ARG A 105 8.69 -18.88 -8.56
N ARG A 106 9.22 -19.87 -9.29
CA ARG A 106 10.34 -20.67 -8.82
C ARG A 106 11.58 -19.77 -8.68
N ALA A 107 12.24 -19.81 -7.52
CA ALA A 107 13.44 -19.01 -7.30
C ALA A 107 14.55 -19.41 -8.30
N ALA A 108 15.37 -18.45 -8.74
CA ALA A 108 16.54 -18.76 -9.56
C ALA A 108 17.65 -19.40 -8.70
N GLY A 109 18.50 -20.25 -9.31
CA GLY A 109 19.68 -20.86 -8.67
C GLY A 109 19.48 -22.30 -8.16
N LEU A 110 20.49 -22.83 -7.46
CA LEU A 110 20.55 -24.25 -7.05
C LEU A 110 19.40 -24.66 -6.10
N ALA A 111 18.98 -23.76 -5.20
CA ALA A 111 17.81 -23.97 -4.33
C ALA A 111 16.49 -24.02 -5.12
N GLY A 112 16.42 -23.23 -6.20
CA GLY A 112 15.37 -23.31 -7.20
C GLY A 112 15.39 -24.64 -7.95
N TRP A 113 16.56 -25.11 -8.40
CA TRP A 113 16.71 -26.34 -9.18
C TRP A 113 16.23 -27.61 -8.44
N LEU A 114 16.29 -27.64 -7.11
CA LEU A 114 15.70 -28.71 -6.29
C LEU A 114 14.19 -28.60 -6.07
N GLY A 115 13.54 -27.53 -6.54
CA GLY A 115 12.08 -27.36 -6.54
C GLY A 115 11.49 -26.93 -5.20
N LEU A 116 12.34 -26.55 -4.23
CA LEU A 116 11.94 -26.31 -2.85
C LEU A 116 11.67 -24.83 -2.52
N ALA A 117 12.09 -23.89 -3.37
CA ALA A 117 11.94 -22.46 -3.12
C ALA A 117 11.06 -21.77 -4.18
N HIS A 118 9.91 -21.26 -3.73
CA HIS A 118 9.09 -20.32 -4.49
C HIS A 118 9.24 -18.93 -3.87
N GLU A 119 9.38 -17.91 -4.72
CA GLU A 119 9.48 -16.51 -4.32
C GLU A 119 8.27 -15.73 -4.83
N GLY A 120 7.86 -14.73 -4.05
CA GLY A 120 6.85 -13.76 -4.46
C GLY A 120 7.42 -12.74 -5.42
N VAL A 121 6.71 -12.47 -6.52
CA VAL A 121 7.04 -11.42 -7.49
C VAL A 121 5.86 -10.46 -7.58
N VAL A 122 6.13 -9.16 -7.43
CA VAL A 122 5.13 -8.09 -7.52
C VAL A 122 5.41 -7.23 -8.75
N ALA A 123 4.43 -7.08 -9.64
CA ALA A 123 4.54 -6.18 -10.76
C ALA A 123 3.65 -4.94 -10.53
N PHE A 124 4.24 -3.75 -10.57
CA PHE A 124 3.49 -2.50 -10.47
C PHE A 124 2.79 -2.19 -11.80
N ARG A 125 1.48 -1.98 -11.75
CA ARG A 125 0.69 -1.46 -12.88
C ARG A 125 0.62 0.07 -12.85
N ASN A 126 0.81 0.67 -11.68
CA ASN A 126 1.09 2.09 -11.51
C ASN A 126 1.87 2.33 -10.20
N GLY A 127 2.44 3.52 -10.02
CA GLY A 127 2.84 3.98 -8.69
C GLY A 127 4.18 3.47 -8.15
N GLN A 128 4.96 2.70 -8.91
CA GLN A 128 6.28 2.18 -8.50
C GLN A 128 7.24 3.27 -7.99
N HIS A 129 7.35 4.38 -8.73
CA HIS A 129 8.17 5.53 -8.31
C HIS A 129 7.71 6.13 -6.98
N ARG A 130 6.39 6.23 -6.76
CA ARG A 130 5.84 6.78 -5.52
C ARG A 130 6.10 5.84 -4.36
N ALA A 131 5.86 4.54 -4.54
CA ALA A 131 6.15 3.54 -3.52
C ALA A 131 7.63 3.59 -3.09
N ARG A 132 8.57 3.66 -4.04
CA ARG A 132 9.99 3.76 -3.70
C ARG A 132 10.36 5.08 -3.02
N TYR A 133 9.78 6.20 -3.46
CA TYR A 133 9.97 7.49 -2.80
C TYR A 133 9.43 7.47 -1.36
N LEU A 134 8.23 6.94 -1.15
CA LEU A 134 7.61 6.86 0.18
C LEU A 134 8.44 5.99 1.14
N ALA A 135 9.00 4.89 0.65
CA ALA A 135 9.91 4.05 1.44
C ALA A 135 11.16 4.82 1.85
N TRP A 136 11.79 5.53 0.90
CA TRP A 136 12.93 6.40 1.18
C TRP A 136 12.59 7.53 2.16
N ALA A 137 11.38 8.08 2.07
CA ALA A 137 10.84 9.11 2.97
C ALA A 137 10.37 8.57 4.35
N GLY A 138 10.56 7.28 4.63
CA GLY A 138 10.29 6.69 5.95
C GLY A 138 8.89 6.12 6.15
N ALA A 139 8.10 5.90 5.09
CA ALA A 139 6.86 5.13 5.18
C ALA A 139 7.18 3.64 5.42
N SER A 140 6.59 3.04 6.45
CA SER A 140 6.74 1.61 6.75
C SER A 140 5.65 0.74 6.10
N TRP A 141 4.50 1.33 5.78
CA TRP A 141 3.36 0.65 5.19
C TRP A 141 2.73 1.48 4.07
N LEU A 142 1.96 0.81 3.21
CA LEU A 142 1.26 1.46 2.10
C LEU A 142 -0.06 0.76 1.80
N PRO A 143 -1.17 1.48 1.54
CA PRO A 143 -2.35 0.88 0.96
C PRO A 143 -2.13 0.66 -0.53
N VAL A 144 -2.32 -0.58 -0.97
CA VAL A 144 -2.11 -1.01 -2.36
C VAL A 144 -3.34 -1.72 -2.86
N GLU A 145 -3.76 -1.42 -4.08
CA GLU A 145 -4.85 -2.13 -4.74
C GLU A 145 -4.34 -3.34 -5.52
N VAL A 146 -5.13 -4.42 -5.48
CA VAL A 146 -4.83 -5.70 -6.12
C VAL A 146 -6.14 -6.40 -6.50
N HIS A 147 -6.10 -7.27 -7.50
CA HIS A 147 -7.28 -8.07 -7.86
C HIS A 147 -7.67 -9.03 -6.70
N GLU A 148 -8.97 -9.22 -6.44
CA GLU A 148 -9.51 -10.00 -5.30
C GLU A 148 -8.86 -11.40 -5.17
N ARG A 149 -8.64 -12.06 -6.32
CA ARG A 149 -8.03 -13.40 -6.41
C ARG A 149 -6.56 -13.46 -5.98
N GLU A 150 -5.86 -12.33 -6.06
CA GLU A 150 -4.45 -12.20 -5.72
C GLU A 150 -4.26 -11.60 -4.31
N ALA A 151 -5.31 -11.06 -3.70
CA ALA A 151 -5.25 -10.36 -2.43
C ALA A 151 -4.76 -11.24 -1.27
N VAL A 152 -5.15 -12.52 -1.24
CA VAL A 152 -4.68 -13.49 -0.24
C VAL A 152 -3.16 -13.66 -0.31
N LEU A 153 -2.64 -13.83 -1.53
CA LEU A 153 -1.21 -13.99 -1.75
C LEU A 153 -0.43 -12.72 -1.40
N LEU A 154 -0.97 -11.55 -1.72
CA LEU A 154 -0.36 -10.27 -1.36
C LEU A 154 -0.29 -10.09 0.17
N ARG A 155 -1.35 -10.44 0.89
CA ARG A 155 -1.36 -10.42 2.37
C ARG A 155 -0.35 -11.39 2.96
N GLU A 156 -0.29 -12.61 2.43
CA GLU A 156 0.67 -13.64 2.88
C GLU A 156 2.12 -13.18 2.76
N LEU A 157 2.48 -12.58 1.62
CA LEU A 157 3.88 -12.27 1.31
C LEU A 157 4.31 -10.85 1.71
N CYS A 158 3.38 -9.89 1.61
CA CYS A 158 3.66 -8.47 1.78
C CYS A 158 2.79 -7.81 2.85
N GLY A 159 1.86 -8.52 3.50
CA GLY A 159 0.98 -7.92 4.51
C GLY A 159 1.78 -7.21 5.60
N ALA A 160 1.35 -5.99 5.94
CA ALA A 160 1.78 -5.37 7.18
C ALA A 160 1.25 -6.27 8.30
N ALA A 161 2.14 -6.75 9.18
CA ALA A 161 1.68 -7.41 10.40
C ALA A 161 0.74 -6.44 11.11
N ASP A 162 -0.33 -6.95 11.72
CA ASP A 162 -1.42 -6.17 12.30
C ASP A 162 -0.84 -5.02 13.12
N MET A 163 -0.77 -3.84 12.48
CA MET A 163 -0.31 -2.62 13.10
C MET A 163 -1.49 -2.21 13.96
N GLY A 164 -1.56 -2.85 15.13
CA GLY A 164 -2.68 -2.71 16.04
C GLY A 164 -3.02 -1.23 16.19
N VAL A 165 -4.25 -0.88 15.85
CA VAL A 165 -4.92 0.32 16.37
C VAL A 165 -4.18 1.64 16.06
N PHE A 166 -4.22 2.12 14.82
CA PHE A 166 -3.97 3.54 14.52
C PHE A 166 -4.88 3.99 13.36
N GLY A 167 -5.91 4.82 13.52
CA GLY A 167 -6.49 5.43 14.69
C GLY A 167 -7.94 5.83 14.39
N SER A 168 -8.88 5.39 15.23
CA SER A 168 -10.17 6.07 15.38
C SER A 168 -9.90 7.26 16.29
N LEU A 169 -9.71 8.45 15.72
CA LEU A 169 -9.95 9.68 16.47
C LEU A 169 -11.47 9.86 16.54
N ASP A 170 -12.11 9.08 17.40
CA ASP A 170 -13.48 9.38 17.79
C ASP A 170 -13.48 10.70 18.56
N GLY A 171 -14.27 11.64 18.05
CA GLY A 171 -14.44 12.99 18.57
C GLY A 171 -14.99 13.00 19.99
N GLY A 172 -14.10 12.92 20.97
CA GLY A 172 -14.38 13.29 22.36
C GLY A 172 -13.98 14.75 22.60
N VAL A 173 -14.97 15.64 22.60
CA VAL A 173 -14.82 17.01 23.13
C VAL A 173 -14.40 16.93 24.60
N PRO A 174 -13.25 17.52 25.02
CA PRO A 174 -12.97 17.65 26.44
C PRO A 174 -13.84 18.77 27.00
N ARG A 175 -14.77 18.42 27.89
CA ARG A 175 -15.36 19.38 28.83
C ARG A 175 -14.39 19.56 29.99
N PHE A 176 -14.00 20.80 30.23
CA PHE A 176 -13.62 21.26 31.57
C PHE A 176 -14.86 21.37 32.45
#